data_AF-A0A2V5QLE7-F1
#
_entry.id   AF-A0A2V5QLE7-F1
#
_cell.length_a   1.000
_cell.length_b   1.000
_cell.length_c   1.000
_cell.angle_alpha   90.00
_cell.angle_beta   90.00
_cell.angle_gamma   90.00
#
_symmetry.space_group_name_H-M   'P 1'
#
loop_
_entity.id
_entity.type
_entity.pdbx_description
1 polymer ?
#
loop_
_entity_poly.entity_id
_entity_poly.type
_entity_poly.pdbx_seq_one_letter_code
_entity_poly.pdbx_strand_id
1 'polypeptide(L)'
;MFSRQFESWYNTFFRNDPNHNGIYNGMNLAGIDVARLYLALRKNPALTIPEFLSEEETFYKATLPKSRHFDLPRLYPWMLGGKRNEKSSWEVSFASSGVPLKVEPSERRVTQPELSYVKKTSIDDSYLTRDIVSGREGNAHLTNYGSQLMRL
;
A
#
# COMPACT_ATOMS: atom_id res chain seq x y z
N MET A 1 1.55 -5.75 -5.81
CA MET A 1 0.92 -4.46 -6.13
C MET A 1 -0.46 -4.66 -6.73
N PHE A 2 -1.49 -4.08 -6.11
CA PHE A 2 -2.87 -4.04 -6.60
C PHE A 2 -3.02 -3.14 -7.86
N SER A 3 -2.34 -3.52 -8.96
CA SER A 3 -2.28 -2.74 -10.19
C SER A 3 -2.30 -3.66 -11.41
N ARG A 4 -3.00 -3.24 -12.47
CA ARG A 4 -3.00 -3.95 -13.75
C ARG A 4 -1.69 -3.77 -14.54
N GLN A 5 -0.80 -2.89 -14.07
CA GLN A 5 0.51 -2.64 -14.66
C GLN A 5 1.65 -3.38 -13.94
N PHE A 6 1.33 -4.36 -13.10
CA PHE A 6 2.32 -5.07 -12.28
C PHE A 6 3.48 -5.66 -13.09
N GLU A 7 3.20 -6.28 -14.23
CA GLU A 7 4.26 -6.88 -15.07
C GLU A 7 5.25 -5.83 -15.60
N SER A 8 4.73 -4.72 -16.13
CA SER A 8 5.58 -3.62 -16.61
C SER A 8 6.37 -2.97 -15.46
N TRP A 9 5.75 -2.83 -14.30
CA TRP A 9 6.40 -2.34 -13.09
C TRP A 9 7.53 -3.28 -12.67
N TYR A 10 7.27 -4.59 -12.60
CA TYR A 10 8.24 -5.60 -12.19
C TYR A 10 9.46 -5.59 -13.10
N ASN A 11 9.25 -5.63 -14.42
CA ASN A 11 10.32 -5.60 -15.41
C ASN A 11 11.15 -4.30 -15.37
N THR A 12 10.59 -3.20 -14.86
CA THR A 12 11.33 -1.94 -14.70
C THR A 12 12.34 -2.01 -13.55
N PHE A 13 11.96 -2.63 -12.42
CA PHE A 13 12.74 -2.63 -11.17
C PHE A 13 13.53 -3.92 -10.92
N PHE A 14 13.10 -5.05 -11.47
CA PHE A 14 13.69 -6.38 -11.31
C PHE A 14 14.24 -6.92 -12.63
N ARG A 15 15.04 -6.12 -13.34
CA ARG A 15 15.49 -6.43 -14.73
C ARG A 15 16.22 -7.76 -14.90
N ASN A 16 16.86 -8.24 -13.85
CA ASN A 16 17.67 -9.47 -13.86
C ASN A 16 16.95 -10.66 -13.23
N ASP A 17 15.68 -10.51 -12.85
CA ASP A 17 14.86 -11.54 -12.22
C ASP A 17 13.51 -11.57 -12.93
N PRO A 18 13.22 -12.55 -13.80
CA PRO A 18 11.96 -12.60 -14.54
C PRO A 18 10.76 -12.86 -13.62
N ASN A 19 9.62 -12.23 -13.89
CA ASN A 19 8.39 -12.53 -13.17
C ASN A 19 7.78 -13.88 -13.60
N HIS A 20 8.22 -14.98 -12.99
CA HIS A 20 7.72 -16.32 -13.30
C HIS A 20 6.24 -16.55 -12.95
N ASN A 21 5.69 -15.73 -12.05
CA ASN A 21 4.35 -15.94 -11.47
C ASN A 21 3.28 -14.98 -12.04
N GLY A 22 3.66 -14.06 -12.94
CA GLY A 22 2.73 -13.09 -13.52
C GLY A 22 1.96 -12.31 -12.45
N ILE A 23 0.63 -12.27 -12.57
CA ILE A 23 -0.25 -11.60 -11.59
C ILE A 23 -0.32 -12.32 -10.23
N TYR A 24 0.14 -13.57 -10.13
CA TYR A 24 0.15 -14.36 -8.89
C TYR A 24 1.47 -14.25 -8.12
N ASN A 25 2.36 -13.34 -8.52
CA ASN A 25 3.58 -13.06 -7.77
C ASN A 25 3.27 -12.70 -6.31
N GLY A 26 4.08 -13.20 -5.37
CA GLY A 26 3.90 -12.94 -3.93
C GLY A 26 3.87 -11.45 -3.57
N MET A 27 4.50 -10.58 -4.36
CA MET A 27 4.41 -9.13 -4.19
C MET A 27 2.99 -8.56 -4.44
N ASN A 28 2.11 -9.29 -5.16
CA ASN A 28 0.69 -8.96 -5.30
C ASN A 28 -0.18 -9.41 -4.13
N LEU A 29 0.31 -10.36 -3.33
CA LEU A 29 -0.33 -10.82 -2.11
C LEU A 29 0.26 -10.16 -0.86
N ALA A 30 1.38 -9.46 -1.00
CA ALA A 30 2.11 -8.82 0.09
C ALA A 30 1.22 -7.81 0.83
N GLY A 31 0.88 -8.16 2.07
CA GLY A 31 0.24 -7.26 3.02
C GLY A 31 -0.94 -7.88 3.76
N ILE A 32 -1.71 -8.75 3.12
CA ILE A 32 -2.82 -9.44 3.80
C ILE A 32 -2.26 -10.63 4.58
N ASP A 33 -2.58 -10.73 5.87
CA ASP A 33 -2.33 -11.93 6.65
C ASP A 33 -3.35 -13.01 6.25
N VAL A 34 -2.98 -13.81 5.25
CA VAL A 34 -3.82 -14.86 4.68
C VAL A 34 -4.15 -15.93 5.73
N ALA A 35 -3.23 -16.25 6.63
CA ALA A 35 -3.47 -17.23 7.68
C ALA A 35 -4.53 -16.73 8.67
N ARG A 36 -4.42 -15.46 9.13
CA ARG A 36 -5.42 -14.82 9.98
C ARG A 36 -6.78 -14.74 9.29
N LEU A 37 -6.80 -14.41 8.00
CA LEU A 37 -8.02 -14.36 7.19
C LEU A 37 -8.72 -15.72 7.15
N TYR A 38 -8.01 -16.82 6.90
CA TYR A 38 -8.62 -18.16 6.89
C TYR A 38 -9.18 -18.58 8.26
N LEU A 39 -8.47 -18.25 9.35
CA LEU A 39 -8.96 -18.51 10.70
C LEU A 39 -10.21 -17.68 11.03
N ALA A 40 -10.29 -16.45 10.55
CA ALA A 40 -11.47 -15.59 10.71
C ALA A 40 -12.65 -16.11 9.87
N LEU A 41 -12.42 -16.48 8.61
CA LEU A 41 -13.42 -17.08 7.72
C LEU A 41 -13.99 -18.40 8.27
N ARG A 42 -13.17 -19.20 8.95
CA ARG A 42 -13.66 -20.42 9.62
C ARG A 42 -14.70 -20.12 10.71
N LYS A 43 -14.56 -18.98 11.41
CA LYS A 43 -15.50 -18.54 12.44
C LYS A 43 -16.72 -17.82 11.84
N ASN A 44 -16.50 -17.04 10.79
CA ASN A 44 -17.53 -16.33 10.05
C ASN A 44 -17.31 -16.49 8.53
N PRO A 45 -17.94 -17.49 7.89
CA PRO A 45 -17.77 -17.73 6.45
C PRO A 45 -18.29 -16.61 5.55
N ALA A 46 -19.10 -15.68 6.08
CA ALA A 46 -19.62 -14.53 5.34
C ALA A 46 -18.70 -13.31 5.42
N LEU A 47 -17.58 -13.37 6.16
CA LEU A 47 -16.64 -12.26 6.34
C LEU A 47 -16.09 -11.79 4.99
N THR A 48 -16.21 -10.50 4.73
CA THR A 48 -15.69 -9.86 3.53
C THR A 48 -14.28 -9.28 3.77
N ILE A 49 -13.53 -9.04 2.69
CA ILE A 49 -12.21 -8.39 2.79
C ILE A 49 -12.27 -6.99 3.43
N PRO A 50 -13.23 -6.11 3.08
CA PRO A 50 -13.35 -4.81 3.74
C PRO A 50 -13.58 -4.93 5.25
N GLU A 51 -14.43 -5.87 5.70
CA GLU A 51 -14.66 -6.10 7.12
C GLU A 51 -13.39 -6.61 7.81
N PHE A 52 -12.70 -7.58 7.22
CA PHE A 52 -11.45 -8.13 7.75
C PHE A 52 -10.34 -7.08 7.91
N LEU A 53 -10.22 -6.18 6.93
CA LEU A 53 -9.22 -5.11 6.93
C LEU A 53 -9.66 -3.88 7.74
N SER A 54 -10.94 -3.74 8.08
CA SER A 54 -11.43 -2.61 8.89
C SER A 54 -10.87 -2.60 10.32
N GLU A 55 -10.41 -3.76 10.80
CA GLU A 55 -9.77 -3.95 12.10
C GLU A 55 -8.27 -3.60 12.07
N GLU A 56 -7.67 -3.44 10.89
CA GLU A 56 -6.24 -3.16 10.76
C GLU A 56 -5.91 -1.72 11.17
N GLU A 57 -4.83 -1.57 11.93
CA GLU A 57 -4.34 -0.26 12.32
C GLU A 57 -3.57 0.41 11.16
N THR A 58 -3.84 1.69 10.93
CA THR A 58 -3.00 2.48 10.02
C THR A 58 -1.63 2.72 10.66
N PHE A 59 -0.60 2.14 10.05
CA PHE A 59 0.78 2.26 10.52
C PHE A 59 1.51 3.40 9.83
N TYR A 60 1.31 3.59 8.53
CA TYR A 60 1.91 4.70 7.80
C TYR A 60 0.99 5.18 6.67
N LYS A 61 1.26 6.39 6.18
CA LYS A 61 0.60 6.93 4.99
C LYS A 61 1.62 7.48 4.01
N ALA A 62 1.33 7.30 2.73
CA ALA A 62 2.11 7.88 1.65
C ALA A 62 1.24 8.75 0.75
N THR A 63 1.77 9.91 0.36
CA THR A 63 1.21 10.73 -0.70
C THR A 63 1.78 10.29 -2.04
N LEU A 64 0.91 10.00 -3.00
CA LEU A 64 1.24 9.51 -4.34
C LEU A 64 0.81 10.54 -5.39
N PRO A 65 1.62 10.78 -6.44
CA PRO A 65 1.26 11.71 -7.51
C PRO A 65 -0.03 11.28 -8.20
N LYS A 66 -0.77 12.25 -8.74
CA LYS A 66 -1.94 11.94 -9.58
C LYS A 66 -1.49 11.20 -10.83
N SER A 67 -1.94 9.96 -10.99
CA SER A 67 -1.67 9.12 -12.16
C SER A 67 -2.97 8.53 -12.70
N ARG A 68 -3.06 8.42 -14.03
CA ARG A 68 -4.12 7.65 -14.71
C ARG A 68 -4.00 6.15 -14.49
N HIS A 69 -2.83 5.68 -14.04
CA HIS A 69 -2.53 4.28 -13.75
C HIS A 69 -2.77 3.92 -12.27
N PHE A 70 -3.32 4.83 -11.48
CA PHE A 70 -3.70 4.53 -10.10
C PHE A 70 -5.01 3.73 -10.04
N ASP A 71 -4.85 2.41 -10.03
CA ASP A 71 -5.97 1.47 -10.14
C ASP A 71 -6.72 1.20 -8.82
N LEU A 72 -6.09 1.39 -7.66
CA LEU A 72 -6.67 1.09 -6.35
C LEU A 72 -8.10 1.66 -6.15
N PRO A 73 -8.35 2.98 -6.30
CA PRO A 73 -9.69 3.53 -6.09
C PRO A 73 -10.71 3.08 -7.14
N ARG A 74 -10.26 2.57 -8.30
CA ARG A 74 -11.13 2.02 -9.35
C ARG A 74 -11.48 0.56 -9.08
N LEU A 75 -10.50 -0.24 -8.66
CA LEU A 75 -10.66 -1.68 -8.42
C LEU A 75 -11.28 -1.99 -7.05
N TYR A 76 -11.01 -1.14 -6.06
CA TYR A 76 -11.48 -1.29 -4.68
C TYR A 76 -12.18 -0.01 -4.20
N PRO A 77 -13.38 0.32 -4.73
CA PRO A 77 -14.08 1.56 -4.39
C PRO A 77 -14.38 1.71 -2.89
N TRP A 78 -14.46 0.60 -2.16
CA TRP A 78 -14.67 0.59 -0.71
C TRP A 78 -13.51 1.21 0.08
N MET A 79 -12.30 1.28 -0.48
CA MET A 79 -11.15 1.95 0.15
C MET A 79 -11.23 3.48 0.02
N LEU A 80 -12.03 4.00 -0.92
CA LEU A 80 -12.05 5.43 -1.23
C LEU A 80 -12.78 6.21 -0.13
N GLY A 81 -12.03 7.05 0.58
CA GLY A 81 -12.56 8.02 1.54
C GLY A 81 -12.81 9.38 0.89
N GLY A 82 -13.95 9.97 1.20
CA GLY A 82 -14.32 11.32 0.77
C GLY A 82 -14.78 11.42 -0.70
N LYS A 83 -15.11 12.64 -1.14
CA LYS A 83 -15.54 12.87 -2.52
C LYS A 83 -14.34 12.96 -3.45
N ARG A 84 -14.40 12.23 -4.56
CA ARG A 84 -13.44 12.34 -5.67
C ARG A 84 -13.46 13.78 -6.21
N ASN A 85 -12.40 14.51 -5.94
CA ASN A 85 -12.17 15.88 -6.41
C ASN A 85 -10.99 15.83 -7.43
N GLU A 86 -10.88 16.84 -8.30
CA GLU A 86 -9.73 17.10 -9.17
C GLU A 86 -8.36 17.31 -8.46
N LYS A 87 -8.24 16.99 -7.16
CA LYS A 87 -7.06 17.22 -6.33
C LYS A 87 -5.76 16.69 -6.95
N SER A 88 -4.66 17.28 -6.50
CA SER A 88 -3.32 17.14 -7.08
C SER A 88 -2.65 15.79 -6.83
N SER A 89 -3.07 15.03 -5.81
CA SER A 89 -2.46 13.75 -5.42
C SER A 89 -3.44 12.86 -4.65
N TRP A 90 -2.97 11.67 -4.28
CA TRP A 90 -3.67 10.71 -3.42
C TRP A 90 -2.89 10.51 -2.13
N GLU A 91 -3.54 10.45 -0.98
CA GLU A 91 -2.96 9.91 0.24
C GLU A 91 -3.49 8.49 0.45
N VAL A 92 -2.59 7.54 0.69
CA VAL A 92 -2.95 6.14 0.93
C VAL A 92 -2.49 5.74 2.32
N SER A 93 -3.41 5.21 3.11
CA SER A 93 -3.14 4.63 4.43
C SER A 93 -2.80 3.15 4.29
N PHE A 94 -1.81 2.69 5.03
CA PHE A 94 -1.34 1.30 5.00
C PHE A 94 -1.22 0.72 6.41
N ALA A 95 -1.46 -0.59 6.54
CA ALA A 95 -1.03 -1.33 7.71
C ALA A 95 0.50 -1.52 7.71
N SER A 96 1.07 -1.96 8.83
CA SER A 96 2.51 -2.24 8.93
C SER A 96 2.98 -3.27 7.89
N SER A 97 2.14 -4.24 7.55
CA SER A 97 2.40 -5.24 6.52
C SER A 97 2.51 -4.70 5.09
N GLY A 98 2.06 -3.46 4.86
CA GLY A 98 2.00 -2.80 3.56
C GLY A 98 0.69 -2.98 2.77
N VAL A 99 -0.34 -3.61 3.35
CA VAL A 99 -1.66 -3.64 2.69
C VAL A 99 -2.31 -2.24 2.71
N PRO A 100 -2.84 -1.74 1.59
CA PRO A 100 -3.59 -0.49 1.56
C PRO A 100 -4.94 -0.65 2.27
N LEU A 101 -5.26 0.30 3.14
CA LEU A 101 -6.47 0.32 3.95
C LEU A 101 -7.46 1.38 3.48
N LYS A 102 -6.96 2.55 3.10
CA LYS A 102 -7.79 3.71 2.72
C LYS A 102 -7.08 4.57 1.68
N VAL A 103 -7.84 5.14 0.75
CA VAL A 103 -7.36 6.07 -0.28
C VAL A 103 -8.16 7.35 -0.18
N GLU A 104 -7.49 8.49 -0.01
CA GLU A 104 -8.13 9.80 0.11
C GLU A 104 -7.50 10.80 -0.88
N PRO A 105 -8.27 11.72 -1.47
CA PRO A 105 -7.72 12.74 -2.32
C PRO A 105 -6.97 13.79 -1.48
N SER A 106 -5.75 14.16 -1.91
CA SER A 106 -4.87 15.10 -1.19
C SER A 106 -4.54 16.34 -2.04
N GLU A 107 -4.49 17.50 -1.37
CA GLU A 107 -4.15 18.79 -2.02
C GLU A 107 -2.65 18.97 -2.22
N ARG A 108 -1.84 18.17 -1.51
CA ARG A 108 -0.37 18.17 -1.66
C ARG A 108 0.01 17.92 -3.11
N ARG A 109 0.98 18.65 -3.61
CA ARG A 109 1.58 18.41 -4.92
C ARG A 109 2.89 17.67 -4.71
N VAL A 110 2.92 16.41 -5.11
CA VAL A 110 4.12 15.56 -5.08
C VAL A 110 4.39 15.06 -6.49
N THR A 111 5.65 14.92 -6.87
CA THR A 111 6.09 14.37 -8.16
C THR A 111 6.52 12.91 -8.05
N GLN A 112 6.71 12.42 -6.83
CA GLN A 112 7.07 11.05 -6.49
C GLN A 112 6.37 10.63 -5.18
N PRO A 113 6.33 9.34 -4.84
CA PRO A 113 5.81 8.89 -3.55
C PRO A 113 6.57 9.52 -2.38
N GLU A 114 5.84 10.04 -1.40
CA GLU A 114 6.40 10.66 -0.20
C GLU A 114 5.68 10.17 1.06
N LEU A 115 6.43 9.88 2.13
CA LEU A 115 5.84 9.55 3.42
C LEU A 115 5.15 10.79 4.00
N SER A 116 3.85 10.69 4.34
CA SER A 116 3.11 11.78 4.97
C SER A 116 2.80 11.56 6.45
N TYR A 117 2.85 10.32 6.90
CA TYR A 117 2.61 9.93 8.28
C TYR A 117 3.26 8.58 8.58
N VAL A 118 3.76 8.42 9.80
CA VAL A 118 4.10 7.13 10.39
C VAL A 118 3.65 7.10 11.85
N LYS A 119 3.18 5.95 12.31
CA LYS A 119 2.84 5.71 13.70
C LYS A 119 4.11 5.79 14.54
N LYS A 120 4.03 6.49 15.68
CA LYS A 120 5.17 6.60 16.59
C LYS A 120 5.50 5.23 17.19
N THR A 121 6.75 4.79 17.04
CA THR A 121 7.28 3.57 17.65
C THR A 121 8.67 3.81 18.24
N SER A 122 9.12 2.91 19.14
CA SER A 122 10.45 2.98 19.76
C SER A 122 11.53 2.22 18.99
N ILE A 123 11.16 1.52 17.93
CA ILE A 123 12.04 0.70 17.09
C ILE A 123 12.10 1.28 15.68
N ASP A 124 13.10 0.86 14.90
CA ASP A 124 13.20 1.31 13.51
C ASP A 124 12.03 0.76 12.67
N ASP A 125 11.40 1.63 11.89
CA ASP A 125 10.20 1.28 11.11
C ASP A 125 10.52 0.22 10.03
N SER A 126 11.79 0.05 9.64
CA SER A 126 12.21 -0.97 8.67
C SER A 126 11.88 -2.39 9.13
N TYR A 127 12.04 -2.66 10.44
CA TYR A 127 11.71 -3.95 11.04
C TYR A 127 10.20 -4.20 11.15
N LEU A 128 9.40 -3.13 11.15
CA LEU A 128 7.96 -3.21 11.29
C LEU A 128 7.24 -3.18 9.95
N THR A 129 7.88 -2.66 8.91
CA THR A 129 7.24 -2.40 7.62
C THR A 129 7.84 -3.18 6.45
N ARG A 130 8.58 -4.27 6.74
CA ARG A 130 9.26 -5.07 5.71
C ARG A 130 10.13 -4.19 4.79
N ASP A 131 10.86 -3.27 5.41
CA ASP A 131 11.75 -2.33 4.74
C ASP A 131 11.05 -1.35 3.77
N ILE A 132 9.74 -1.10 3.92
CA ILE A 132 9.04 -0.07 3.12
C ILE A 132 9.33 1.34 3.66
N VAL A 133 9.31 1.48 4.98
CA VAL A 133 9.61 2.71 5.71
C VAL A 133 10.82 2.46 6.58
N SER A 134 11.78 3.38 6.61
CA SER A 134 12.95 3.31 7.48
C SER A 134 13.08 4.56 8.34
N GLY A 135 13.88 4.45 9.39
CA GLY A 135 14.11 5.54 10.33
C GLY A 135 13.15 5.48 11.50
N ARG A 136 13.08 6.61 12.23
CA ARG A 136 12.31 6.75 13.47
C ARG A 136 11.77 8.17 13.59
N GLU A 137 10.55 8.28 14.13
CA GLU A 137 9.90 9.56 14.41
C GLU A 137 10.01 10.57 13.25
N GLY A 138 10.53 11.78 13.50
CA GLY A 138 10.64 12.85 12.51
C GLY A 138 11.65 12.60 11.37
N ASN A 139 12.43 11.52 11.42
CA ASN A 139 13.37 11.12 10.36
C ASN A 139 12.87 9.93 9.52
N ALA A 140 11.63 9.48 9.76
CA ALA A 140 11.04 8.40 8.99
C ALA A 140 10.87 8.80 7.52
N HIS A 141 11.18 7.87 6.62
CA HIS A 141 11.08 8.09 5.17
C HIS A 141 10.79 6.78 4.45
N LEU A 142 10.28 6.88 3.22
CA LEU A 142 10.18 5.72 2.34
C LEU A 142 11.60 5.28 1.95
N THR A 143 11.87 3.98 2.02
CA THR A 143 13.09 3.43 1.45
C THR A 143 13.04 3.51 -0.08
N ASN A 144 14.16 3.19 -0.74
CA ASN A 144 14.17 3.01 -2.19
C ASN A 144 13.14 1.93 -2.62
N TYR A 145 13.07 0.83 -1.87
CA TYR A 145 12.11 -0.24 -2.15
C TYR A 145 10.66 0.22 -1.96
N GLY A 146 10.35 0.91 -0.86
CA GLY A 146 9.03 1.47 -0.60
C GLY A 146 8.59 2.47 -1.68
N SER A 147 9.51 3.35 -2.10
CA SER A 147 9.27 4.31 -3.17
C SER A 147 9.00 3.64 -4.52
N GLN A 148 9.70 2.53 -4.82
CA GLN A 148 9.46 1.75 -6.04
C GLN A 148 8.09 1.07 -6.01
N LEU A 149 7.73 0.41 -4.90
CA LEU A 149 6.42 -0.25 -4.72
C LEU A 149 5.24 0.70 -4.92
N MET A 150 5.41 1.97 -4.58
CA MET A 150 4.37 2.98 -4.63
C MET A 150 4.37 3.80 -5.93
N ARG A 151 5.23 3.46 -6.89
CA ARG A 151 5.33 4.20 -8.15
C ARG A 151 4.13 3.93 -9.06
N LEU A 152 3.53 5.00 -9.56
CA LEU A 152 2.34 5.01 -10.42
C LEU A 152 2.63 5.43 -11.86
#